data_AF-A0A5A7MS92-F1
#
_entry.id   AF-A0A5A7MS92-F1
#
_cell.length_a   1.000
_cell.length_b   1.000
_cell.length_c   1.000
_cell.angle_alpha   90.00
_cell.angle_beta   90.00
_cell.angle_gamma   90.00
#
_symmetry.space_group_name_H-M   'P 1'
#
loop_
_entity.id
_entity.type
_entity.pdbx_description
1 polymer ?
#
loop_
_entity_poly.entity_id
_entity_poly.type
_entity_poly.pdbx_seq_one_letter_code
_entity_poly.pdbx_strand_id
1 'polypeptide(L)'
;MTGYARLLWVLLVLVLVLSGVSLSLGPAKIGFAEAFHALGAGEGSMEAAILWQIRLPRLLLGLLVGGSLGLSGAALQGLLRNPLAEPGIIGVSASAGFGAVLALYFSAAGMTLSVPFSAMAGAGVATALLILLASAMPVC
;
A
#
# COMPACT_ATOMS: atom_id res chain seq x y z
N MET A 1 -11.93 28.42 5.77
CA MET A 1 -11.37 27.72 4.59
C MET A 1 -9.84 27.74 4.53
N THR A 2 -9.18 28.80 4.99
CA THR A 2 -7.70 28.91 5.05
C THR A 2 -7.01 27.86 5.95
N GLY A 3 -7.64 27.44 7.05
CA GLY A 3 -7.09 26.42 7.96
C GLY A 3 -6.92 25.04 7.31
N TYR A 4 -7.89 24.59 6.52
CA TYR A 4 -7.83 23.31 5.81
C TYR A 4 -6.75 23.31 4.73
N ALA A 5 -6.67 24.38 3.94
CA ALA A 5 -5.61 24.53 2.95
C ALA A 5 -4.22 24.46 3.61
N ARG A 6 -4.05 25.14 4.76
CA ARG A 6 -2.79 25.10 5.53
C ARG A 6 -2.45 23.68 6.00
N LEU A 7 -3.43 22.94 6.52
CA LEU A 7 -3.23 21.55 6.96
C LEU A 7 -2.81 20.65 5.79
N LEU A 8 -3.49 20.76 4.64
CA LEU A 8 -3.16 19.98 3.45
C LEU A 8 -1.73 20.28 2.97
N TRP A 9 -1.32 21.54 2.97
CA TRP A 9 0.06 21.92 2.65
C TRP A 9 1.07 21.33 3.64
N VAL A 10 0.78 21.38 4.95
CA VAL A 10 1.66 20.79 5.97
C VAL A 10 1.80 19.28 5.77
N LEU A 11 0.70 18.57 5.54
CA LEU A 11 0.73 17.12 5.29
C LEU A 11 1.47 16.77 4.00
N LEU A 12 1.26 17.55 2.93
CA LEU A 12 1.96 17.35 1.66
C LEU A 12 3.48 17.53 1.83
N VAL A 13 3.90 18.61 2.49
CA VAL A 13 5.32 18.86 2.79
C VAL A 13 5.89 17.73 3.64
N LEU A 14 5.16 17.26 4.66
CA LEU A 14 5.59 16.15 5.50
C LEU A 14 5.79 14.86 4.68
N VAL A 15 4.87 14.53 3.78
CA VAL A 15 5.01 13.36 2.88
C VAL A 15 6.24 13.49 1.99
N LEU A 16 6.49 14.67 1.41
CA LEU A 16 7.67 14.93 0.57
C LEU A 16 8.98 14.80 1.35
N VAL A 17 9.04 15.35 2.57
CA VAL A 17 10.22 15.25 3.45
C VAL A 17 10.48 13.79 3.81
N LEU A 18 9.45 13.05 4.26
CA LEU A 18 9.59 11.64 4.61
C LEU A 18 9.97 10.78 3.41
N SER A 19 9.50 11.12 2.21
CA SER A 19 9.89 10.46 0.96
C SER A 19 11.37 10.68 0.65
N GLY A 20 11.88 11.91 0.78
CA GLY A 20 13.31 12.21 0.62
C GLY A 20 14.18 11.49 1.65
N VAL A 21 13.74 11.42 2.90
CA VAL A 21 14.41 10.65 3.96
C VAL A 21 14.41 9.16 3.64
N SER A 22 13.28 8.60 3.20
CA SER A 22 13.14 7.18 2.81
C SER A 22 14.10 6.79 1.68
N LEU A 23 14.28 7.66 0.67
CA LEU A 23 15.24 7.43 -0.42
C LEU A 23 16.70 7.47 0.06
N SER A 24 16.98 8.23 1.10
CA SER A 24 18.33 8.41 1.66
C SER A 24 18.71 7.29 2.64
N LEU A 25 17.73 6.68 3.30
CA LEU A 25 17.95 5.57 4.24
C LEU A 25 18.13 4.24 3.50
N GLY A 26 19.27 3.57 3.71
CA GLY A 26 19.46 2.21 3.26
C GLY A 26 20.87 1.67 3.52
N PRO A 27 21.12 0.37 3.24
CA PRO A 27 22.40 -0.28 3.54
C PRO A 27 23.58 0.30 2.76
N ALA A 28 23.32 0.77 1.53
CA ALA A 28 24.27 1.54 0.76
C ALA A 28 24.28 2.99 1.27
N LYS A 29 25.44 3.44 1.77
CA LYS A 29 25.70 4.81 2.20
C LYS A 29 25.72 5.73 0.97
N ILE A 30 24.54 6.14 0.52
CA ILE A 30 24.37 7.13 -0.55
C ILE A 30 24.11 8.46 0.14
N GLY A 31 24.92 9.49 -0.12
CA GLY A 31 24.67 10.83 0.41
C GLY A 31 23.37 11.42 -0.15
N PHE A 32 22.71 12.34 0.59
CA PHE A 32 21.46 12.99 0.13
C PHE A 32 21.64 13.68 -1.24
N ALA A 33 22.79 14.33 -1.46
CA ALA A 33 23.11 14.98 -2.73
C ALA A 33 23.35 13.97 -3.87
N GLU A 34 24.00 12.84 -3.56
CA GLU A 34 24.24 11.75 -4.53
C GLU A 34 22.94 11.06 -4.91
N ALA A 35 22.01 10.87 -3.97
CA ALA A 35 20.69 10.31 -4.26
C ALA A 35 19.89 11.19 -5.24
N PHE A 36 19.96 12.51 -5.08
CA PHE A 36 19.32 13.47 -5.99
C PHE A 36 19.99 13.51 -7.36
N HIS A 37 21.32 13.45 -7.41
CA HIS A 37 22.06 13.34 -8.67
C HIS A 37 21.79 12.01 -9.38
N ALA A 38 21.71 10.89 -8.66
CA ALA A 38 21.41 9.56 -9.20
C ALA A 38 19.99 9.44 -9.75
N LEU A 39 19.03 10.20 -9.20
CA LEU A 39 17.69 10.33 -9.78
C LEU A 39 17.72 11.02 -11.15
N GLY A 40 18.61 12.00 -11.36
CA GLY A 40 18.72 12.72 -12.64
C GLY A 40 19.66 12.08 -13.66
N ALA A 41 20.68 11.34 -13.21
CA ALA A 41 21.73 10.78 -14.05
C ALA A 41 21.41 9.39 -14.63
N GLY A 42 20.32 8.74 -14.20
CA GLY A 42 19.92 7.39 -14.65
C GLY A 42 20.73 6.25 -14.01
N GLU A 43 20.56 5.02 -14.48
CA GLU A 43 21.14 3.78 -13.90
C GLU A 43 22.65 3.60 -14.16
N GLY A 44 23.41 4.67 -14.37
CA GLY A 44 24.84 4.60 -14.74
C GLY A 44 25.77 4.06 -13.64
N SER A 45 25.32 4.01 -12.39
CA SER A 45 26.08 3.48 -11.25
C SER A 45 25.28 2.46 -10.44
N MET A 46 25.98 1.62 -9.66
CA MET A 46 25.34 0.61 -8.80
C MET A 46 24.42 1.26 -7.75
N GLU A 47 24.80 2.43 -7.24
CA GLU A 47 23.98 3.22 -6.31
C GLU A 47 22.68 3.70 -6.98
N ALA A 48 22.78 4.16 -8.22
CA ALA A 48 21.62 4.60 -8.99
C ALA A 48 20.67 3.44 -9.33
N ALA A 49 21.21 2.27 -9.68
CA ALA A 49 20.40 1.06 -9.90
C ALA A 49 19.65 0.63 -8.62
N ILE A 50 20.30 0.65 -7.45
CA ILE A 50 19.63 0.38 -6.16
C ILE A 50 18.50 1.39 -5.91
N LEU A 51 18.74 2.67 -6.20
CA LEU A 51 17.75 3.71 -6.00
C LEU A 51 16.54 3.52 -6.92
N TRP A 52 16.76 3.28 -8.21
CA TRP A 52 15.70 3.12 -9.22
C TRP A 52 14.96 1.78 -9.14
N GLN A 53 15.66 0.67 -8.89
CA GLN A 53 15.08 -0.67 -8.93
C GLN A 53 14.58 -1.19 -7.58
N ILE A 54 15.06 -0.62 -6.46
CA ILE A 54 14.72 -1.12 -5.12
C ILE A 54 14.06 -0.04 -4.27
N ARG A 55 14.68 1.13 -4.10
CA ARG A 55 14.18 2.17 -3.17
C ARG A 55 12.95 2.89 -3.70
N LEU A 56 12.99 3.33 -4.96
CA LEU A 56 11.89 4.06 -5.58
C LEU A 56 10.61 3.21 -5.69
N PRO A 57 10.63 1.95 -6.16
CA PRO A 57 9.42 1.13 -6.23
C PRO A 57 8.86 0.86 -4.83
N ARG A 58 9.71 0.64 -3.82
CA ARG A 58 9.28 0.46 -2.44
C ARG A 58 8.65 1.71 -1.84
N LEU A 59 9.21 2.89 -2.12
CA LEU A 59 8.63 4.18 -1.72
C LEU A 59 7.24 4.35 -2.31
N LEU A 60 7.11 4.15 -3.63
CA LEU A 60 5.83 4.28 -4.34
C LEU A 60 4.80 3.29 -3.80
N LEU A 61 5.18 2.03 -3.59
CA LEU A 61 4.32 1.04 -2.95
C LEU A 61 3.89 1.49 -1.54
N GLY A 62 4.80 2.02 -0.73
CA GLY A 62 4.47 2.54 0.61
C GLY A 62 3.45 3.69 0.57
N LEU A 63 3.61 4.63 -0.35
CA LEU A 63 2.68 5.74 -0.56
C LEU A 63 1.30 5.26 -1.02
N LEU A 64 1.27 4.35 -2.00
CA LEU A 64 0.03 3.79 -2.54
C LEU A 64 -0.71 2.96 -1.49
N VAL A 65 -0.01 2.08 -0.77
CA VAL A 65 -0.62 1.25 0.29
C VAL A 65 -1.11 2.12 1.45
N GLY A 66 -0.29 3.03 1.95
CA GLY A 66 -0.68 3.94 3.04
C GLY A 66 -1.87 4.83 2.67
N GLY A 67 -1.86 5.40 1.46
CA GLY A 67 -2.97 6.20 0.93
C GLY A 67 -4.26 5.37 0.78
N SER A 68 -4.16 4.16 0.23
CA SER A 68 -5.31 3.27 0.05
C SER A 68 -5.92 2.81 1.37
N LEU A 69 -5.08 2.48 2.36
CA LEU A 69 -5.54 2.11 3.71
C LEU A 69 -6.17 3.30 4.44
N GLY A 70 -5.59 4.49 4.34
CA GLY A 70 -6.15 5.72 4.92
C GLY A 70 -7.51 6.09 4.32
N LEU A 71 -7.64 6.01 3.00
CA LEU A 71 -8.91 6.25 2.29
C LEU A 71 -9.97 5.20 2.66
N SER A 72 -9.60 3.92 2.66
CA SER A 72 -10.51 2.83 3.00
C SER A 72 -11.00 2.93 4.46
N GLY A 73 -10.10 3.30 5.38
CA GLY A 73 -10.44 3.55 6.78
C GLY A 73 -11.41 4.72 6.95
N ALA A 74 -11.11 5.87 6.33
CA ALA A 74 -11.99 7.03 6.38
C ALA A 74 -13.39 6.73 5.77
N ALA A 75 -13.43 6.00 4.66
CA ALA A 75 -14.68 5.58 4.03
C ALA A 75 -15.50 4.65 4.93
N LEU A 76 -14.86 3.64 5.54
CA LEU A 76 -15.55 2.70 6.42
C LEU A 76 -16.03 3.35 7.71
N GLN A 77 -15.22 4.23 8.31
CA GLN A 77 -15.61 5.02 9.47
C GLN A 77 -16.81 5.91 9.16
N GLY A 78 -16.86 6.52 7.97
CA GLY A 78 -18.01 7.29 7.49
C GLY A 78 -19.26 6.43 7.26
N LEU A 79 -19.10 5.25 6.66
CA LEU A 79 -20.19 4.30 6.38
C LEU A 79 -20.83 3.77 7.67
N LEU A 80 -19.99 3.32 8.61
CA LEU A 80 -20.44 2.73 9.87
C LEU A 80 -20.76 3.78 10.93
N ARG A 81 -20.44 5.05 10.69
CA ARG A 81 -20.51 6.15 11.67
C ARG A 81 -19.84 5.78 13.00
N ASN A 82 -18.78 4.97 12.91
CA ASN A 82 -18.05 4.44 14.05
C ASN A 82 -16.56 4.76 13.87
N PRO A 83 -15.97 5.65 14.68
CA PRO A 83 -14.56 6.02 14.56
C PRO A 83 -13.60 4.87 14.90
N LEU A 84 -14.09 3.78 15.50
CA LEU A 84 -13.30 2.58 15.79
C LEU A 84 -13.31 1.55 14.65
N ALA A 85 -14.04 1.81 13.56
CA ALA A 85 -14.05 0.93 12.41
C ALA A 85 -12.72 0.97 11.66
N GLU A 86 -12.18 -0.22 11.34
CA GLU A 86 -11.02 -0.39 10.48
C GLU A 86 -11.34 -1.32 9.30
N PRO A 87 -10.70 -1.14 8.14
CA PRO A 87 -11.00 -1.91 6.93
C PRO A 87 -10.76 -3.43 7.07
N GLY A 88 -10.05 -3.87 8.11
CA GLY A 88 -9.82 -5.29 8.40
C GLY A 88 -11.05 -6.04 8.95
N ILE A 89 -12.05 -5.34 9.50
CA ILE A 89 -13.18 -5.97 10.21
C ILE A 89 -14.05 -6.84 9.29
N ILE A 90 -14.12 -6.50 8.00
CA ILE A 90 -14.88 -7.24 6.98
C ILE A 90 -14.18 -8.54 6.52
N GLY A 91 -13.08 -8.95 7.14
CA GLY A 91 -12.42 -10.24 6.86
C GLY A 91 -11.57 -10.28 5.58
N VAL A 92 -11.54 -9.20 4.81
CA VAL A 92 -10.80 -9.09 3.53
C VAL A 92 -9.31 -9.40 3.70
N SER A 93 -8.68 -8.93 4.78
CA SER A 93 -7.26 -9.18 5.08
C SER A 93 -6.98 -10.65 5.39
N ALA A 94 -7.86 -11.32 6.14
CA ALA A 94 -7.70 -12.73 6.48
C ALA A 94 -7.84 -13.62 5.24
N SER A 95 -8.83 -13.31 4.38
CA SER A 95 -9.04 -14.04 3.12
C SER A 95 -7.94 -13.80 2.09
N ALA A 96 -7.37 -12.59 2.04
CA ALA A 96 -6.17 -12.32 1.24
C ALA A 96 -4.97 -13.15 1.71
N GLY A 97 -4.75 -13.19 3.04
CA GLY A 97 -3.70 -14.01 3.65
C GLY A 97 -3.88 -15.50 3.35
N PHE A 98 -5.11 -16.01 3.44
CA PHE A 98 -5.44 -17.38 3.06
C PHE A 98 -5.11 -17.67 1.58
N GLY A 99 -5.51 -16.79 0.66
CA GLY A 99 -5.19 -16.92 -0.76
C GLY A 99 -3.67 -16.93 -1.03
N ALA A 100 -2.91 -16.09 -0.33
CA ALA A 100 -1.44 -16.09 -0.41
C ALA A 100 -0.84 -17.42 0.10
N VAL A 101 -1.33 -17.93 1.23
CA VAL A 101 -0.86 -19.21 1.81
C VAL A 101 -1.15 -20.37 0.88
N LEU A 102 -2.30 -20.41 0.22
CA LEU A 102 -2.60 -21.44 -0.78
C LEU A 102 -1.59 -21.39 -1.95
N ALA A 103 -1.27 -20.21 -2.47
CA ALA A 103 -0.28 -20.07 -3.55
C ALA A 103 1.11 -20.56 -3.14
N LEU A 104 1.52 -20.25 -1.90
CA LEU A 104 2.78 -20.71 -1.33
C LEU A 104 2.79 -22.23 -1.14
N TYR A 105 1.70 -22.79 -0.61
CA TYR A 105 1.59 -24.22 -0.31
C TYR A 105 1.59 -25.08 -1.58
N PHE A 106 0.85 -24.69 -2.61
CA PHE A 106 0.79 -25.41 -3.89
C PHE A 106 1.98 -25.15 -4.82
N SER A 107 3.05 -24.52 -4.32
CA SER A 107 4.26 -24.22 -5.08
C SER A 107 4.02 -23.37 -6.35
N ALA A 108 2.93 -22.60 -6.38
CA ALA A 108 2.72 -21.57 -7.41
C ALA A 108 3.72 -20.41 -7.25
N ALA A 109 4.44 -20.37 -6.13
CA ALA A 109 5.50 -19.40 -5.81
C ALA A 109 6.64 -19.32 -6.84
N GLY A 110 6.78 -20.30 -7.73
CA GLY A 110 7.72 -20.22 -8.88
C GLY A 110 7.38 -19.12 -9.89
N MET A 111 6.15 -18.61 -9.89
CA MET A 111 5.73 -17.45 -10.68
C MET A 111 5.67 -16.22 -9.76
N THR A 112 6.47 -15.17 -10.05
CA THR A 112 6.61 -13.97 -9.18
C THR A 112 5.29 -13.31 -8.80
N LEU A 113 4.27 -13.39 -9.66
CA LEU A 113 2.97 -12.74 -9.45
C LEU A 113 1.88 -13.67 -8.88
N SER A 114 2.16 -14.96 -8.66
CA SER A 114 1.13 -15.90 -8.18
C SER A 114 0.61 -15.51 -6.80
N VAL A 115 1.51 -15.20 -5.87
CA VAL A 115 1.17 -14.83 -4.49
C VAL A 115 0.26 -13.59 -4.44
N PRO A 116 0.61 -12.43 -5.05
CA PRO A 116 -0.27 -11.27 -5.01
C PRO A 116 -1.60 -11.50 -5.72
N PHE A 117 -1.63 -12.21 -6.86
CA PHE A 117 -2.90 -12.51 -7.54
C PHE A 117 -3.79 -13.45 -6.74
N SER A 118 -3.23 -14.49 -6.12
CA SER A 118 -4.00 -15.39 -5.26
C SER A 118 -4.50 -14.68 -4.00
N ALA A 119 -3.71 -13.77 -3.43
CA ALA A 119 -4.18 -12.92 -2.32
C ALA A 119 -5.35 -12.03 -2.75
N MET A 120 -5.22 -11.36 -3.89
CA MET A 120 -6.30 -10.52 -4.44
C MET A 120 -7.56 -11.33 -4.77
N ALA A 121 -7.40 -12.53 -5.34
CA ALA A 121 -8.51 -13.43 -5.62
C ALA A 121 -9.21 -13.87 -4.32
N GLY A 122 -8.45 -14.26 -3.29
CA GLY A 122 -9.00 -14.62 -1.98
C GLY A 122 -9.81 -13.50 -1.34
N ALA A 123 -9.27 -12.27 -1.35
CA ALA A 123 -9.98 -11.07 -0.90
C ALA A 123 -11.25 -10.80 -1.72
N GLY A 124 -11.16 -10.86 -3.04
CA GLY A 124 -12.28 -10.58 -3.95
C GLY A 124 -13.42 -11.58 -3.78
N VAL A 125 -13.11 -12.87 -3.69
CA VAL A 125 -14.10 -13.93 -3.45
C VAL A 125 -14.79 -13.74 -2.10
N ALA A 126 -14.04 -13.47 -1.03
CA ALA A 126 -14.63 -13.24 0.28
C ALA A 126 -15.56 -12.00 0.29
N THR A 127 -15.12 -10.90 -0.33
CA THR A 127 -15.94 -9.68 -0.46
C THR A 127 -17.22 -9.95 -1.24
N ALA A 128 -17.13 -10.68 -2.36
CA ALA A 128 -18.28 -11.05 -3.17
C ALA A 128 -19.27 -11.93 -2.38
N LEU A 129 -18.78 -12.93 -1.65
CA LEU A 129 -19.61 -13.78 -0.79
C LEU A 129 -20.31 -12.98 0.31
N LEU A 130 -19.62 -12.03 0.94
CA LEU A 130 -20.21 -11.16 1.95
C LEU A 130 -21.33 -10.28 1.36
N ILE A 131 -21.12 -9.70 0.18
CA ILE A 131 -22.15 -8.90 -0.51
C ILE A 131 -23.36 -9.78 -0.85
N LEU A 132 -23.13 -10.99 -1.37
CA LEU A 132 -24.20 -11.93 -1.69
C LEU A 132 -25.01 -12.31 -0.44
N LEU A 133 -24.35 -12.67 0.65
CA LEU A 133 -25.01 -13.01 1.91
C LEU A 133 -25.79 -11.82 2.51
N ALA A 134 -25.18 -10.63 2.51
CA ALA A 134 -25.84 -9.42 2.99
C ALA A 134 -27.06 -9.06 2.15
N SER A 135 -26.99 -9.25 0.82
CA SER A 135 -28.12 -8.99 -0.09
C SER A 135 -29.24 -10.04 0.01
N ALA A 136 -28.91 -11.24 0.47
CA ALA A 136 -29.87 -12.33 0.66
C ALA A 136 -30.63 -12.23 1.98
N MET A 137 -30.17 -11.41 2.93
CA MET A 137 -30.91 -11.11 4.15
C MET A 137 -31.96 -10.03 3.85
N PRO A 138 -33.27 -10.35 3.81
CA PRO A 138 -34.29 -9.32 3.75
C PRO A 138 -34.21 -8.50 5.03
N VAL A 139 -33.80 -7.25 4.88
CA VAL A 139 -33.85 -6.26 5.97
C VAL A 139 -35.33 -5.96 6.19
N CYS A 140 -35.90 -6.50 7.27
CA CYS A 140 -37.20 -6.07 7.77
C CYS A 140 -37.10 -4.68 8.40
#